data_AF-A0A1H8WEL3-F1
#
_entry.id   AF-A0A1H8WEL3-F1
#
_cell.length_a   1.000
_cell.length_b   1.000
_cell.length_c   1.000
_cell.angle_alpha   90.00
_cell.angle_beta   90.00
_cell.angle_gamma   90.00
#
_symmetry.space_group_name_H-M   'P 1'
#
loop_
_entity.id
_entity.type
_entity.pdbx_description
1 polymer ?
#
loop_
_entity_poly.entity_id
_entity_poly.type
_entity_poly.pdbx_seq_one_letter_code
_entity_poly.pdbx_strand_id
1 'polypeptide(L)'
;MADAYIGQIMQVSFNFAPIDWAVAAGQTLNVTQNQALFALIGATFGGDGRTTFQLPNLQSRVIIGAGQGPGLSNYAWGAHAGVERVALTQANLPAHSHAAAFTPTGGGTGGPTAVQALTGVAVTSLSVSPAAGSQLANTGPAGGGQPKIYAPAGTSGTPVNLGGVSGGGGITGGTVQIGNTGNNIPVETLPPYLALRTNICMSGLYPVQD
;
A
#
# COMPACT_ATOMS: atom_id res chain seq x y z
N MET A 1 3.61 20.24 -52.86
CA MET A 1 3.49 19.96 -51.42
C MET A 1 2.14 20.51 -51.01
N ALA A 2 1.28 19.74 -50.33
CA ALA A 2 0.04 20.33 -49.79
C ALA A 2 0.46 21.37 -48.77
N ASP A 3 -0.01 22.60 -48.95
CA ASP A 3 0.38 23.73 -48.12
C ASP A 3 -0.25 23.54 -46.72
N ALA A 4 0.57 23.55 -45.67
CA ALA A 4 0.12 23.29 -44.30
C ALA A 4 -0.39 24.58 -43.65
N TYR A 5 -1.37 24.48 -42.77
CA TYR A 5 -1.80 25.66 -42.00
C TYR A 5 -0.84 25.93 -40.84
N ILE A 6 -0.53 27.20 -40.59
CA ILE A 6 0.21 27.61 -39.39
C ILE A 6 -0.54 27.09 -38.16
N GLY A 7 0.18 26.45 -37.24
CA GLY A 7 -0.40 25.82 -36.05
C GLY A 7 -0.92 24.39 -36.26
N GLN A 8 -0.92 23.87 -37.49
CA GLN A 8 -1.26 22.46 -37.75
C GLN A 8 -0.28 21.52 -37.05
N ILE A 9 -0.81 20.42 -36.51
CA ILE A 9 -0.02 19.35 -35.89
C ILE A 9 0.15 18.19 -36.88
N MET A 10 1.37 17.64 -36.97
CA MET A 10 1.64 16.41 -37.73
C MET A 10 2.48 15.44 -36.91
N GLN A 11 2.28 14.14 -37.15
CA GLN A 11 3.15 13.08 -36.64
C GLN A 11 4.05 12.58 -37.77
N VAL A 12 5.32 12.33 -37.45
CA VAL A 12 6.31 11.85 -38.41
C VAL A 12 7.14 10.71 -37.83
N SER A 13 7.61 9.83 -38.71
CA SER A 13 8.44 8.67 -38.35
C SER A 13 9.92 9.00 -38.17
N PHE A 14 10.39 10.14 -38.67
CA PHE A 14 11.78 10.59 -38.54
C PHE A 14 12.01 11.47 -37.29
N ASN A 15 13.26 11.55 -36.83
CA ASN A 15 13.60 12.16 -35.53
C ASN A 15 14.01 13.64 -35.61
N PHE A 16 13.52 14.40 -36.58
CA PHE A 16 13.77 15.84 -36.68
C PHE A 16 12.49 16.59 -37.06
N ALA A 17 12.46 17.89 -36.79
CA ALA A 17 11.42 18.77 -37.34
C ALA A 17 11.87 19.26 -38.72
N PRO A 18 11.07 19.09 -39.79
CA PRO A 18 11.38 19.63 -41.11
C PRO A 18 11.47 21.17 -41.07
N ILE A 19 11.99 21.76 -42.15
CA ILE A 19 11.93 23.22 -42.33
C ILE A 19 10.48 23.70 -42.19
N ASP A 20 10.28 24.87 -41.57
CA ASP A 20 8.97 25.46 -41.26
C ASP A 20 8.14 24.72 -40.20
N TRP A 21 8.71 23.70 -39.56
CA TRP A 21 8.10 22.99 -38.44
C TRP A 21 8.98 23.08 -37.19
N ALA A 22 8.35 22.98 -36.04
CA ALA A 22 9.03 22.81 -34.77
C ALA A 22 8.44 21.61 -34.02
N VAL A 23 9.23 21.00 -33.14
CA VAL A 23 8.76 19.91 -32.28
C VAL A 23 7.69 20.45 -31.34
N ALA A 24 6.59 19.74 -31.12
CA ALA A 24 5.60 20.13 -30.11
C ALA A 24 6.06 19.69 -28.71
N ALA A 25 7.08 20.35 -28.16
CA ALA A 25 7.76 19.99 -26.91
C ALA A 25 7.68 21.09 -25.83
N GLY A 26 6.76 22.04 -25.95
CA GLY A 26 6.58 23.09 -24.94
C GLY A 26 7.63 24.20 -24.97
N GLN A 27 8.39 24.37 -26.06
CA GLN A 27 9.38 25.45 -26.11
C GLN A 27 8.73 26.83 -26.05
N THR A 28 9.39 27.74 -25.33
CA THR A 28 9.05 29.17 -25.28
C THR A 28 9.59 29.88 -26.52
N LEU A 29 8.73 30.64 -27.19
CA LEU A 29 9.04 31.43 -28.38
C LEU A 29 8.75 32.90 -28.15
N ASN A 30 9.45 33.76 -28.89
CA ASN A 30 9.20 35.19 -28.87
C ASN A 30 8.01 35.55 -29.79
N VAL A 31 7.11 36.37 -29.26
CA VAL A 31 5.92 36.87 -29.98
C VAL A 31 6.30 37.68 -31.22
N THR A 32 7.32 38.54 -31.14
CA THR A 32 7.71 39.43 -32.25
C THR A 32 8.25 38.66 -33.45
N GLN A 33 8.86 37.49 -33.21
CA GLN A 33 9.42 36.63 -34.26
C GLN A 33 8.39 35.65 -34.84
N ASN A 34 7.29 35.38 -34.13
CA ASN A 34 6.31 34.34 -34.49
C ASN A 34 4.87 34.90 -34.43
N GLN A 35 4.67 36.13 -34.92
CA GLN A 35 3.40 36.85 -34.79
C GLN A 35 2.21 36.08 -35.37
N ALA A 36 2.40 35.43 -36.53
CA ALA A 36 1.34 34.67 -37.18
C ALA A 36 0.87 33.49 -36.33
N LEU A 37 1.80 32.69 -35.79
CA LEU A 37 1.45 31.58 -34.91
C LEU A 37 0.86 32.08 -33.59
N PHE A 38 1.42 33.14 -33.00
CA PHE A 38 0.90 33.74 -31.77
C PHE A 38 -0.53 34.24 -31.94
N ALA A 39 -0.89 34.83 -33.08
CA ALA A 39 -2.25 35.28 -33.36
C ALA A 39 -3.27 34.12 -33.36
N LEU A 40 -2.83 32.88 -33.63
CA LEU A 40 -3.68 31.69 -33.65
C LEU A 40 -3.77 31.01 -32.28
N ILE A 41 -2.63 30.79 -31.61
CA ILE A 41 -2.59 29.99 -30.38
C ILE A 41 -2.49 30.80 -29.08
N GLY A 42 -2.16 32.10 -29.17
CA GLY A 42 -1.97 32.98 -28.03
C GLY A 42 -0.98 32.42 -27.02
N ALA A 43 -1.24 32.69 -25.73
CA ALA A 43 -0.50 32.12 -24.60
C ALA A 43 -1.15 30.86 -24.01
N THR A 44 -2.01 30.17 -24.79
CA THR A 44 -2.83 29.05 -24.33
C THR A 44 -2.00 27.91 -23.71
N PHE A 45 -0.81 27.66 -24.25
CA PHE A 45 0.09 26.61 -23.76
C PHE A 45 1.18 27.14 -22.82
N GLY A 46 1.10 28.41 -22.42
CA GLY A 46 2.03 29.07 -21.49
C GLY A 46 2.74 30.29 -22.11
N GLY A 47 3.63 30.88 -21.31
CA GLY A 47 4.30 32.15 -21.62
C GLY A 47 3.60 33.34 -20.95
N ASP A 48 4.14 34.55 -21.15
CA ASP A 48 3.60 35.77 -20.54
C ASP A 48 2.49 36.44 -21.40
N GLY A 49 2.29 35.95 -22.63
CA GLY A 49 1.31 36.49 -23.58
C GLY A 49 1.61 37.90 -24.09
N ARG A 50 2.80 38.44 -23.78
CA ARG A 50 3.22 39.79 -24.17
C ARG A 50 4.50 39.75 -24.99
N THR A 51 5.53 39.11 -24.45
CA THR A 51 6.83 38.95 -25.10
C THR A 51 7.06 37.52 -25.56
N THR A 52 6.42 36.56 -24.89
CA THR A 52 6.60 35.13 -25.10
C THR A 52 5.29 34.36 -25.08
N PHE A 53 5.29 33.23 -25.76
CA PHE A 53 4.28 32.19 -25.68
C PHE A 53 4.95 30.82 -25.78
N GLN A 54 4.24 29.75 -25.45
CA GLN A 54 4.76 28.38 -25.57
C GLN A 54 4.02 27.61 -26.66
N LEU A 55 4.73 26.67 -27.29
CA LEU A 55 4.11 25.65 -28.13
C LEU A 55 3.40 24.60 -27.26
N PRO A 56 2.47 23.80 -27.82
CA PRO A 56 1.97 22.62 -27.13
C PRO A 56 3.12 21.71 -26.72
N ASN A 57 3.05 21.13 -25.52
CA ASN A 57 3.91 20.03 -25.12
C ASN A 57 3.14 18.72 -25.29
N LEU A 58 3.50 17.93 -26.30
CA LEU A 58 2.90 16.64 -26.62
C LEU A 58 3.81 15.46 -26.25
N GLN A 59 4.90 15.71 -25.53
CA GLN A 59 5.74 14.65 -24.99
C GLN A 59 4.95 13.90 -23.91
N SER A 60 4.90 12.57 -24.04
CA SER A 60 4.17 11.69 -23.11
C SER A 60 2.68 12.00 -22.98
N ARG A 61 2.06 12.56 -24.02
CA ARG A 61 0.65 12.94 -24.02
C ARG A 61 -0.03 12.47 -25.30
N VAL A 62 -1.28 12.05 -25.14
CA VAL A 62 -2.19 11.74 -26.26
C VAL A 62 -3.07 12.96 -26.51
N ILE A 63 -3.29 13.29 -27.79
CA ILE A 63 -4.19 14.37 -28.19
C ILE A 63 -5.64 13.88 -28.03
N ILE A 64 -6.47 14.70 -27.39
CA ILE A 64 -7.92 14.48 -27.25
C ILE A 64 -8.68 15.67 -27.82
N GLY A 65 -9.96 15.47 -28.18
CA GLY A 65 -10.82 16.56 -28.63
C GLY A 65 -11.10 17.57 -27.50
N ALA A 66 -10.97 18.86 -27.80
CA ALA A 66 -11.35 19.93 -26.88
C ALA A 66 -12.88 20.15 -26.88
N GLY A 67 -13.39 20.66 -25.77
CA GLY A 67 -14.81 20.94 -25.53
C GLY A 67 -15.54 19.84 -24.77
N GLN A 68 -16.86 19.92 -24.78
CA GLN A 68 -17.76 18.99 -24.11
C GLN A 68 -18.66 18.29 -25.13
N GLY A 69 -18.54 16.96 -25.22
CA GLY A 69 -19.48 16.11 -25.97
C GLY A 69 -20.65 15.64 -25.10
N PRO A 70 -21.79 15.21 -25.68
CA PRO A 70 -22.91 14.64 -24.93
C PRO A 70 -22.47 13.43 -24.10
N GLY A 71 -22.63 13.50 -22.78
CA GLY A 71 -22.23 12.44 -21.85
C GLY A 71 -20.71 12.32 -21.63
N LEU A 72 -19.91 13.24 -22.16
CA LEU A 72 -18.45 13.28 -21.98
C LEU A 72 -18.03 14.41 -21.03
N SER A 73 -16.84 14.26 -20.47
CA SER A 73 -16.17 15.33 -19.73
C SER A 73 -15.87 16.54 -20.61
N ASN A 74 -15.87 17.73 -20.02
CA ASN A 74 -15.43 18.95 -20.69
C ASN A 74 -13.90 19.07 -20.61
N TYR A 75 -13.23 19.20 -21.75
CA TYR A 75 -11.80 19.46 -21.84
C TYR A 75 -11.55 20.85 -22.42
N ALA A 76 -11.18 21.81 -21.58
CA ALA A 76 -10.87 23.15 -22.05
C ALA A 76 -9.70 23.11 -23.05
N TRP A 77 -9.72 23.99 -24.05
CA TRP A 77 -8.63 24.09 -25.02
C TRP A 77 -7.32 24.46 -24.30
N GLY A 78 -6.23 23.75 -24.60
CA GLY A 78 -4.95 23.88 -23.88
C GLY A 78 -4.87 23.14 -22.55
N ALA A 79 -5.98 22.57 -22.05
CA ALA A 79 -5.95 21.77 -20.83
C ALA A 79 -5.07 20.53 -21.01
N HIS A 80 -4.27 20.25 -20.00
CA HIS A 80 -3.40 19.09 -19.95
C HIS A 80 -3.53 18.45 -18.56
N ALA A 81 -3.71 17.14 -18.54
CA ALA A 81 -3.92 16.36 -17.33
C ALA A 81 -3.29 14.97 -17.48
N GLY A 82 -3.43 14.14 -16.45
CA GLY A 82 -2.89 12.78 -16.42
C GLY A 82 -1.42 12.72 -15.98
N VAL A 83 -1.00 11.51 -15.62
CA VAL A 83 0.37 11.14 -15.24
C VAL A 83 0.70 9.79 -15.87
N GLU A 84 1.97 9.54 -16.15
CA GLU A 84 2.42 8.24 -16.70
C GLU A 84 2.44 7.14 -15.63
N ARG A 85 2.59 7.53 -14.35
CA ARG A 85 2.65 6.61 -13.22
C ARG A 85 1.80 7.13 -12.07
N VAL A 86 0.96 6.27 -11.52
CA VAL A 86 0.09 6.58 -10.38
C VAL A 86 0.56 5.80 -9.15
N ALA A 87 0.84 6.53 -8.06
CA ALA A 87 1.05 5.91 -6.77
C ALA A 87 -0.31 5.50 -6.17
N LEU A 88 -0.46 4.22 -5.85
CA LEU A 88 -1.67 3.73 -5.18
C LEU A 88 -1.63 4.14 -3.70
N THR A 89 -2.68 4.84 -3.27
CA THR A 89 -2.89 5.22 -1.87
C THR A 89 -4.00 4.36 -1.27
N GLN A 90 -4.09 4.33 0.06
CA GLN A 90 -5.18 3.62 0.74
C GLN A 90 -6.57 4.13 0.30
N ALA A 91 -6.70 5.40 -0.06
CA ALA A 91 -7.94 5.99 -0.56
C ALA A 91 -8.36 5.45 -1.93
N ASN A 92 -7.42 4.95 -2.73
CA ASN A 92 -7.63 4.54 -4.11
C ASN A 92 -7.48 3.02 -4.31
N LEU A 93 -7.28 2.25 -3.23
CA LEU A 93 -7.22 0.79 -3.27
C LEU A 93 -8.61 0.20 -3.02
N PRO A 94 -9.03 -0.82 -3.78
CA PRO A 94 -10.22 -1.59 -3.46
C PRO A 94 -10.16 -2.20 -2.04
N ALA A 95 -11.33 -2.38 -1.43
CA ALA A 95 -11.44 -3.06 -0.14
C ALA A 95 -10.87 -4.47 -0.23
N HIS A 96 -9.94 -4.79 0.67
CA HIS A 96 -9.27 -6.08 0.75
C HIS A 96 -8.86 -6.37 2.20
N SER A 97 -8.44 -7.60 2.48
CA SER A 97 -8.01 -8.05 3.81
C SER A 97 -6.73 -8.87 3.75
N HIS A 98 -6.02 -8.93 4.87
CA HIS A 98 -4.83 -9.77 5.05
C HIS A 98 -5.06 -10.78 6.17
N ALA A 99 -4.53 -11.98 6.01
CA ALA A 99 -4.52 -12.95 7.09
C ALA A 99 -3.54 -12.49 8.17
N ALA A 100 -4.04 -12.32 9.40
CA ALA A 100 -3.19 -12.05 10.55
C ALA A 100 -2.73 -13.37 11.16
N ALA A 101 -1.41 -13.55 11.29
CA ALA A 101 -0.86 -14.67 12.05
C ALA A 101 -0.62 -14.22 13.49
N PHE A 102 -1.21 -14.94 14.44
CA PHE A 102 -0.93 -14.78 15.85
C PHE A 102 0.10 -15.83 16.30
N THR A 103 1.24 -15.36 16.79
CA THR A 103 2.28 -16.21 17.38
C THR A 103 2.21 -16.05 18.89
N PRO A 104 1.60 -17.00 19.63
CA PRO A 104 1.50 -16.91 21.08
C PRO A 104 2.88 -16.97 21.74
N THR A 105 3.06 -16.22 22.83
CA THR A 105 4.17 -16.35 23.77
C THR A 105 3.64 -16.76 25.14
N GLY A 106 4.42 -17.58 25.84
CA GLY A 106 3.91 -18.33 26.99
C GLY A 106 2.99 -19.47 26.56
N GLY A 107 2.64 -20.32 27.52
CA GLY A 107 2.04 -21.63 27.27
C GLY A 107 3.13 -22.67 27.01
N GLY A 108 3.56 -23.35 28.07
CA GLY A 108 3.95 -24.75 27.88
C GLY A 108 2.77 -25.48 27.24
N THR A 109 3.03 -26.60 26.56
CA THR A 109 1.94 -27.51 26.18
C THR A 109 0.95 -27.56 27.34
N GLY A 110 -0.32 -27.23 27.09
CA GLY A 110 -1.40 -27.46 28.05
C GLY A 110 -1.61 -28.96 28.27
N GLY A 111 -0.52 -29.70 28.45
CA GLY A 111 -0.52 -31.04 28.97
C GLY A 111 -0.89 -30.93 30.44
N PRO A 112 -1.67 -31.89 30.95
CA PRO A 112 -2.00 -31.93 32.36
C PRO A 112 -0.71 -31.87 33.18
N THR A 113 -0.63 -30.94 34.14
CA THR A 113 0.41 -31.01 35.15
C THR A 113 0.18 -32.29 35.94
N ALA A 114 0.98 -33.31 35.67
CA ALA A 114 0.80 -34.62 36.29
C ALA A 114 1.21 -34.55 37.76
N VAL A 115 0.30 -34.91 38.65
CA VAL A 115 0.67 -35.35 40.00
C VAL A 115 1.23 -36.76 39.85
N GLN A 116 2.55 -36.90 39.97
CA GLN A 116 3.21 -38.21 39.88
C GLN A 116 3.30 -38.84 41.27
N ALA A 117 2.72 -40.02 41.43
CA ALA A 117 2.97 -40.86 42.60
C ALA A 117 4.32 -41.57 42.43
N LEU A 118 5.09 -41.73 43.51
CA LEU A 118 6.35 -42.47 43.49
C LEU A 118 6.07 -43.98 43.35
N THR A 119 6.50 -44.59 42.26
CA THR A 119 6.36 -46.03 42.01
C THR A 119 7.63 -46.79 42.44
N GLY A 120 7.50 -48.08 42.81
CA GLY A 120 8.64 -48.92 43.22
C GLY A 120 8.92 -48.93 44.73
N VAL A 121 8.08 -48.27 45.51
CA VAL A 121 8.09 -48.35 46.98
C VAL A 121 7.51 -49.71 47.38
N ALA A 122 8.24 -50.47 48.20
CA ALA A 122 7.75 -51.78 48.66
C ALA A 122 6.44 -51.60 49.44
N VAL A 123 5.50 -52.52 49.29
CA VAL A 123 4.20 -52.48 50.00
C VAL A 123 4.40 -52.41 51.52
N THR A 124 5.48 -53.03 52.02
CA THR A 124 5.88 -53.00 53.43
C THR A 124 6.35 -51.64 53.93
N SER A 125 6.72 -50.73 53.04
CA SER A 125 7.08 -49.34 53.35
C SER A 125 5.90 -48.37 53.23
N LEU A 126 4.71 -48.86 52.88
CA LEU A 126 3.48 -48.04 52.90
C LEU A 126 2.89 -48.05 54.31
N SER A 127 2.51 -46.87 54.81
CA SER A 127 1.85 -46.74 56.11
C SER A 127 0.44 -46.17 55.96
N VAL A 128 -0.50 -46.72 56.75
CA VAL A 128 -1.87 -46.18 56.87
C VAL A 128 -1.97 -44.98 57.81
N SER A 129 -0.88 -44.67 58.51
CA SER A 129 -0.76 -43.50 59.39
C SER A 129 0.52 -42.73 59.02
N PRO A 130 0.46 -41.40 58.83
CA PRO A 130 1.65 -40.62 58.52
C PRO A 130 2.63 -40.65 59.70
N ALA A 131 3.91 -40.92 59.41
CA ALA A 131 5.00 -40.78 60.36
C ALA A 131 5.72 -39.44 60.14
N ALA A 132 6.52 -38.99 61.10
CA ALA A 132 7.35 -37.79 60.94
C ALA A 132 8.22 -37.90 59.67
N GLY A 133 8.08 -36.95 58.75
CA GLY A 133 8.77 -36.95 57.45
C GLY A 133 8.01 -37.64 56.31
N SER A 134 6.84 -38.24 56.56
CA SER A 134 5.97 -38.77 55.49
C SER A 134 5.31 -37.62 54.73
N GLN A 135 5.22 -37.72 53.40
CA GLN A 135 4.63 -36.66 52.56
C GLN A 135 3.63 -37.27 51.58
N LEU A 136 2.39 -36.74 51.56
CA LEU A 136 1.37 -37.05 50.55
C LEU A 136 1.60 -36.27 49.24
N ALA A 137 2.20 -35.09 49.37
CA ALA A 137 2.69 -34.25 48.28
C ALA A 137 3.83 -33.37 48.83
N ASN A 138 4.81 -33.04 47.99
CA ASN A 138 5.85 -32.06 48.30
C ASN A 138 5.56 -30.79 47.50
N THR A 139 5.42 -29.64 48.16
CA THR A 139 5.45 -28.36 47.48
C THR A 139 6.92 -28.03 47.22
N GLY A 140 7.32 -27.86 45.96
CA GLY A 140 8.69 -27.42 45.60
C GLY A 140 9.16 -26.19 46.38
N PRO A 141 10.46 -25.83 46.30
CA PRO A 141 11.17 -25.08 47.33
C PRO A 141 10.49 -23.75 47.70
N ALA A 142 10.55 -23.44 49.00
CA ALA A 142 9.72 -22.46 49.71
C ALA A 142 9.48 -21.12 48.98
N GLY A 143 8.20 -20.72 48.87
CA GLY A 143 7.75 -19.42 48.38
C GLY A 143 6.25 -19.20 48.59
N GLY A 144 5.83 -17.93 48.67
CA GLY A 144 4.46 -17.48 48.98
C GLY A 144 3.46 -17.78 47.86
N GLY A 145 3.01 -19.04 47.77
CA GLY A 145 1.99 -19.50 46.85
C GLY A 145 1.59 -20.97 47.05
N GLN A 146 1.95 -21.55 48.20
CA GLN A 146 1.74 -22.97 48.46
C GLN A 146 0.25 -23.27 48.65
N PRO A 147 -0.28 -24.34 48.02
CA PRO A 147 -1.66 -24.75 48.23
C PRO A 147 -1.86 -25.18 49.69
N LYS A 148 -2.85 -24.60 50.35
CA LYS A 148 -3.24 -24.96 51.73
C LYS A 148 -4.01 -26.29 51.70
N ILE A 149 -3.30 -27.39 51.90
CA ILE A 149 -3.84 -28.75 51.79
C ILE A 149 -4.07 -29.46 53.14
N TYR A 150 -3.74 -28.81 54.27
CA TYR A 150 -3.91 -29.36 55.62
C TYR A 150 -4.91 -28.52 56.44
N ALA A 151 -5.72 -29.19 57.26
CA ALA A 151 -6.57 -28.57 58.27
C ALA A 151 -6.00 -28.81 59.69
N PRO A 152 -6.24 -27.92 60.67
CA PRO A 152 -5.81 -28.12 62.06
C PRO A 152 -6.46 -29.35 62.69
N ALA A 153 -5.75 -30.00 63.60
CA ALA A 153 -6.26 -31.15 64.35
C ALA A 153 -7.55 -30.79 65.13
N GLY A 154 -8.55 -31.69 65.08
CA GLY A 154 -9.85 -31.50 65.74
C GLY A 154 -10.88 -30.71 64.92
N THR A 155 -10.53 -30.23 63.72
CA THR A 155 -11.48 -29.55 62.83
C THR A 155 -12.37 -30.56 62.13
N SER A 156 -13.68 -30.50 62.36
CA SER A 156 -14.67 -31.29 61.60
C SER A 156 -15.25 -30.44 60.46
N GLY A 157 -15.25 -30.99 59.25
CA GLY A 157 -15.79 -30.35 58.05
C GLY A 157 -16.20 -31.38 57.01
N THR A 158 -16.93 -30.96 55.97
CA THR A 158 -17.33 -31.84 54.88
C THR A 158 -16.12 -32.12 53.97
N PRO A 159 -15.70 -33.38 53.80
CA PRO A 159 -14.64 -33.72 52.86
C PRO A 159 -15.08 -33.34 51.45
N VAL A 160 -14.23 -32.60 50.74
CA VAL A 160 -14.38 -32.35 49.31
C VAL A 160 -13.34 -33.17 48.56
N ASN A 161 -13.70 -33.65 47.37
CA ASN A 161 -12.73 -34.30 46.49
C ASN A 161 -11.56 -33.35 46.24
N LEU A 162 -10.32 -33.88 46.21
CA LEU A 162 -9.18 -33.11 45.72
C LEU A 162 -9.52 -32.65 44.29
N GLY A 163 -9.75 -31.35 44.12
CA GLY A 163 -9.90 -30.77 42.80
C GLY A 163 -8.64 -31.06 41.98
N GLY A 164 -8.80 -31.41 40.70
CA GLY A 164 -7.65 -31.59 39.81
C GLY A 164 -6.75 -30.36 39.83
N VAL A 165 -5.43 -30.56 39.74
CA VAL A 165 -4.47 -29.45 39.59
C VAL A 165 -4.79 -28.73 38.28
N SER A 166 -5.34 -27.52 38.35
CA SER A 166 -5.57 -26.69 37.16
C SER A 166 -4.26 -26.01 36.77
N GLY A 167 -3.42 -26.75 36.04
CA GLY A 167 -2.29 -26.18 35.31
C GLY A 167 -2.77 -25.47 34.06
N GLY A 168 -3.20 -24.22 34.18
CA GLY A 168 -3.54 -23.39 33.04
C GLY A 168 -2.28 -22.80 32.42
N GLY A 169 -1.68 -23.47 31.43
CA GLY A 169 -0.69 -22.88 30.55
C GLY A 169 -1.35 -21.82 29.66
N GLY A 170 -1.67 -20.67 30.24
CA GLY A 170 -2.25 -19.55 29.52
C GLY A 170 -1.24 -18.93 28.57
N ILE A 171 -1.68 -18.66 27.34
CA ILE A 171 -1.00 -17.71 26.45
C ILE A 171 -0.78 -16.43 27.27
N THR A 172 0.47 -16.11 27.59
CA THR A 172 0.82 -14.99 28.47
C THR A 172 1.01 -13.70 27.67
N GLY A 173 1.12 -13.83 26.35
CA GLY A 173 1.16 -12.75 25.38
C GLY A 173 1.26 -13.32 23.97
N GLY A 174 1.70 -12.51 23.03
CA GLY A 174 1.99 -12.95 21.68
C GLY A 174 2.14 -11.76 20.76
N THR A 175 2.63 -12.01 19.56
CA THR A 175 2.69 -10.98 18.52
C THR A 175 1.66 -11.30 17.45
N VAL A 176 0.94 -10.28 17.01
CA VAL A 176 0.20 -10.31 15.76
C VAL A 176 1.11 -9.67 14.73
N GLN A 177 1.43 -10.42 13.68
CA GLN A 177 2.22 -9.90 12.56
C GLN A 177 1.31 -9.83 11.34
N ILE A 178 1.24 -8.65 10.73
CA ILE A 178 0.64 -8.43 9.42
C ILE A 178 1.75 -7.77 8.60
N GLY A 179 2.30 -8.51 7.64
CA GLY A 179 3.34 -7.98 6.77
C GLY A 179 2.79 -6.92 5.81
N ASN A 180 3.59 -5.92 5.47
CA ASN A 180 3.28 -5.04 4.35
C ASN A 180 3.26 -5.86 3.05
N THR A 181 2.20 -5.69 2.26
CA THR A 181 2.13 -6.28 0.91
C THR A 181 2.36 -5.20 -0.14
N GLY A 182 3.27 -5.48 -1.08
CA GLY A 182 3.66 -4.57 -2.15
C GLY A 182 4.94 -3.78 -1.83
N ASN A 183 5.56 -3.25 -2.88
CA ASN A 183 6.85 -2.54 -2.80
C ASN A 183 6.69 -1.01 -2.84
N ASN A 184 5.47 -0.50 -2.67
CA ASN A 184 5.13 0.92 -2.85
C ASN A 184 5.60 1.50 -4.20
N ILE A 185 5.70 0.66 -5.24
CA ILE A 185 6.09 1.08 -6.59
C ILE A 185 4.84 1.61 -7.30
N PRO A 186 4.88 2.84 -7.87
CA PRO A 186 3.80 3.36 -8.70
C PRO A 186 3.48 2.44 -9.88
N VAL A 187 2.19 2.31 -10.19
CA VAL A 187 1.73 1.54 -11.34
C VAL A 187 1.80 2.42 -12.59
N GLU A 188 2.31 1.87 -13.68
CA GLU A 188 2.33 2.53 -14.99
C GLU A 188 0.91 2.53 -15.57
N THR A 189 0.45 3.70 -16.00
CA THR A 189 -0.90 3.91 -16.56
C THR A 189 -0.88 4.17 -18.06
N LEU A 190 0.28 4.05 -18.69
CA LEU A 190 0.42 4.17 -20.14
C LEU A 190 -0.17 2.94 -20.83
N PRO A 191 -1.12 3.11 -21.78
CA PRO A 191 -1.46 2.03 -22.69
C PRO A 191 -0.26 1.70 -23.60
N PRO A 192 -0.22 0.53 -24.26
CA PRO A 192 0.81 0.23 -25.24
C PRO A 192 0.95 1.36 -26.27
N TYR A 193 2.16 1.88 -26.46
CA TYR A 193 2.40 3.05 -27.30
C TYR A 193 3.61 2.87 -28.22
N LEU A 194 3.58 3.56 -29.36
CA LEU A 194 4.74 3.79 -30.22
C LEU A 194 4.99 5.29 -30.28
N ALA A 195 6.15 5.73 -29.82
CA ALA A 195 6.50 7.15 -29.81
C ALA A 195 6.90 7.61 -31.22
N LEU A 196 6.07 8.46 -31.82
CA LEU A 196 6.40 9.21 -33.03
C LEU A 196 6.70 10.67 -32.68
N ARG A 197 7.47 11.34 -33.55
CA ARG A 197 7.75 12.75 -33.35
C ARG A 197 6.54 13.56 -33.78
N THR A 198 6.08 14.43 -32.88
CA THR A 198 4.96 15.33 -33.15
C THR A 198 5.49 16.74 -33.34
N ASN A 199 5.12 17.36 -34.46
CA ASN A 199 5.57 18.68 -34.84
C ASN A 199 4.38 19.61 -35.06
N ILE A 200 4.62 20.92 -34.90
CA ILE A 200 3.71 22.01 -35.20
C ILE A 200 4.26 22.86 -36.35
N CYS A 201 3.40 23.24 -37.28
CA CYS A 201 3.74 24.09 -38.41
C CYS A 201 3.94 25.53 -37.91
N MET A 202 5.14 26.06 -38.13
CA MET A 202 5.57 27.41 -37.74
C MET A 202 5.34 28.44 -38.85
N SER A 203 5.38 27.99 -40.10
CA SER A 203 5.23 28.82 -41.31
C SER A 203 4.47 28.04 -42.38
N GLY A 204 3.46 28.67 -42.98
CA GLY A 204 2.50 28.04 -43.90
C GLY A 204 1.32 28.95 -44.19
N LEU A 205 0.19 28.38 -44.64
CA LEU A 205 -1.06 29.11 -44.85
C LEU A 205 -1.62 29.63 -43.52
N TYR A 206 -2.00 30.90 -43.49
CA TYR A 206 -2.74 31.44 -42.35
C TYR A 206 -4.21 30.98 -42.43
N PRO A 207 -4.76 30.26 -41.42
CA PRO A 207 -6.15 29.86 -41.42
C PRO A 207 -7.04 31.07 -41.10
N VAL A 208 -7.82 31.52 -42.07
CA VAL A 208 -8.81 32.59 -41.88
C VAL A 208 -10.09 32.03 -41.28
N GLN A 209 -10.68 32.75 -40.32
CA GLN A 209 -12.04 32.51 -39.83
C GLN A 209 -12.96 33.51 -40.54
N ASP A 210 -14.09 33.03 -41.06
CA ASP A 210 -15.15 33.87 -41.62
C ASP A 210 -15.91 34.64 -40.52
#